data_AF-A0AAX3U703-F1
#
_entry.id   AF-A0AAX3U703-F1
#
_cell.length_a   1.000
_cell.length_b   1.000
_cell.length_c   1.000
_cell.angle_alpha   90.00
_cell.angle_beta   90.00
_cell.angle_gamma   90.00
#
_symmetry.space_group_name_H-M   'P 1'
#
loop_
_entity.id
_entity.type
_entity.pdbx_description
1 polymer ?
#
loop_
_entity_poly.entity_id
_entity_poly.type
_entity_poly.pdbx_seq_one_letter_code
_entity_poly.pdbx_strand_id
1 'polypeptide(L)'
;MKKKLIAIAVASTLAPTLVSAATVYQNDDTILNIGGRAEVRGNISDANKTADNNSSYEDMSRVRLSVDGQQKLSDDVSFVGKYEFELVESDDADSDDVAFNTRFLYAGIETSHGNLYYGHQNNAVTYLTDWTDMAETFSGYVNEYTVSTADRAKNVLRYEFTTDYGLTFQVDGNFNSDSGSAQSDGYGVVLAYSIPVGLDIGIGYSASDETYGNGNDTDTSDAFIAAAKYTNDNGIWLAAMYQGGSLSKEAIKNSDYNAADAYLGYSFGDNTVNLTYSYFSADKIDDLDINFIAIEYARYMGNVAFYGSYKFNLLDEGEGGVGDNDEDELMLGMRYSF
;
A
#
# COMPACT_ATOMS: atom_id res chain seq x y z
N MET A 1 15.35 34.27 27.86
CA MET A 1 16.11 33.13 27.31
C MET A 1 15.45 32.72 26.01
N LYS A 2 16.15 32.81 24.87
CA LYS A 2 15.62 32.42 23.56
C LYS A 2 15.53 30.88 23.54
N LYS A 3 14.35 30.32 23.82
CA LYS A 3 14.10 28.89 23.62
C LYS A 3 14.11 28.66 22.12
N LYS A 4 15.16 28.00 21.62
CA LYS A 4 15.19 27.50 20.25
C LYS A 4 14.19 26.33 20.23
N LEU A 5 13.04 26.53 19.61
CA LEU A 5 12.12 25.44 19.27
C LEU A 5 12.93 24.47 18.41
N ILE A 6 13.26 23.31 18.99
CA ILE A 6 13.71 22.17 18.21
C ILE A 6 12.45 21.69 17.51
N ALA A 7 12.36 21.96 16.21
CA ALA A 7 11.32 21.37 15.39
C ALA A 7 11.47 19.85 15.50
N ILE A 8 10.56 19.21 16.22
CA ILE A 8 10.39 17.77 16.16
C ILE A 8 9.78 17.53 14.79
N ALA A 9 10.63 17.19 13.82
CA ALA A 9 10.19 16.64 12.56
C ALA A 9 9.61 15.27 12.86
N VAL A 10 8.29 15.13 12.79
CA VAL A 10 7.62 13.82 12.77
C VAL A 10 7.93 13.22 11.41
N ALA A 11 9.07 12.56 11.31
CA ALA A 11 9.37 11.69 10.18
C ALA A 11 8.69 10.35 10.47
N SER A 12 7.43 10.21 10.09
CA SER A 12 6.81 8.90 9.95
C SER A 12 7.45 8.22 8.74
N THR A 13 8.34 7.26 9.02
CA THR A 13 9.08 6.50 8.01
C THR A 13 8.20 5.40 7.42
N LEU A 14 7.35 5.72 6.45
CA LEU A 14 6.77 4.75 5.51
C LEU A 14 6.66 5.41 4.11
N ALA A 15 7.46 4.88 3.16
CA ALA A 15 7.57 5.16 1.72
C ALA A 15 7.99 6.59 1.22
N PRO A 16 8.80 6.69 0.14
CA PRO A 16 9.41 7.93 -0.36
C PRO A 16 8.51 8.78 -1.29
N THR A 17 7.20 8.54 -1.38
CA THR A 17 6.34 9.55 -2.01
C THR A 17 6.20 10.71 -1.02
N LEU A 18 7.09 11.69 -1.13
CA LEU A 18 7.07 12.96 -0.40
C LEU A 18 5.70 13.64 -0.54
N VAL A 19 4.71 13.23 0.26
CA VAL A 19 3.54 14.04 0.57
C VAL A 19 4.05 15.07 1.56
N SER A 20 4.44 16.23 1.02
CA SER A 20 4.86 17.39 1.81
C SER A 20 3.65 17.96 2.55
N ALA A 21 3.15 17.29 3.59
CA ALA A 21 2.05 17.83 4.38
C ALA A 21 2.44 19.18 5.01
N ALA A 22 1.59 20.18 4.86
CA ALA A 22 1.78 21.49 5.47
C ALA A 22 1.37 21.47 6.95
N THR A 23 2.30 21.82 7.84
CA THR A 23 1.95 22.08 9.24
C THR A 23 1.15 23.38 9.35
N VAL A 24 -0.14 23.25 9.62
CA VAL A 24 -1.08 24.39 9.72
C VAL A 24 -1.24 24.90 11.14
N TYR A 25 -0.87 24.09 12.13
CA TYR A 25 -0.81 24.50 13.53
C TYR A 25 0.29 23.75 14.28
N GLN A 26 1.06 24.47 15.08
CA GLN A 26 2.07 23.90 15.94
C GLN A 26 2.23 24.71 17.23
N ASN A 27 2.25 24.03 18.37
CA ASN A 27 2.71 24.56 19.66
C ASN A 27 3.71 23.56 20.30
N ASP A 28 4.06 23.74 21.57
CA ASP A 28 5.02 22.87 22.27
C ASP A 28 4.57 21.40 22.38
N ASP A 29 3.26 21.13 22.42
CA ASP A 29 2.67 19.81 22.64
C ASP A 29 1.80 19.31 21.47
N THR A 30 1.41 20.18 20.54
CA THR A 30 0.43 19.86 19.50
C THR A 30 0.99 20.18 18.12
N ILE A 31 0.82 19.25 17.17
CA ILE A 31 1.09 19.43 15.74
C ILE A 31 -0.17 19.04 14.98
N LEU A 32 -0.54 19.84 13.98
CA LEU A 32 -1.60 19.54 13.02
C LEU A 32 -1.08 19.80 11.61
N ASN A 33 -1.19 18.78 10.76
CA ASN A 33 -0.79 18.82 9.38
C ASN A 33 -2.01 18.64 8.47
N ILE A 34 -1.99 19.30 7.33
CA ILE A 34 -2.89 19.04 6.21
C ILE A 34 -2.02 18.75 5.01
N GLY A 35 -2.26 17.60 4.38
CA GLY A 35 -1.55 17.20 3.19
C GLY A 35 -2.50 16.78 2.09
N GLY A 36 -1.94 16.55 0.90
CA GLY A 36 -2.70 15.97 -0.18
C GLY A 36 -1.95 15.91 -1.49
N ARG A 37 -2.65 15.47 -2.52
CA ARG A 37 -2.19 15.56 -3.90
C ARG A 37 -3.34 15.65 -4.88
N ALA A 38 -3.13 16.39 -5.96
CA ALA A 38 -3.92 16.28 -7.18
C ALA A 38 -3.07 15.55 -8.22
N GLU A 39 -3.60 14.49 -8.80
CA GLU A 39 -2.89 13.61 -9.71
C GLU A 39 -3.73 13.41 -10.96
N VAL A 40 -3.22 13.88 -12.09
CA VAL A 40 -3.82 13.64 -13.40
C VAL A 40 -3.01 12.57 -14.12
N ARG A 41 -3.68 11.51 -14.55
CA ARG A 41 -3.01 10.37 -15.18
C ARG A 41 -3.97 9.62 -16.08
N GLY A 42 -3.43 9.07 -17.15
CA GLY A 42 -4.18 8.29 -18.11
C GLY A 42 -3.48 6.97 -18.39
N ASN A 43 -4.30 5.92 -18.50
CA ASN A 43 -3.89 4.61 -18.95
C ASN A 43 -4.19 4.45 -20.44
N ILE A 44 -3.26 3.83 -21.18
CA ILE A 44 -3.47 3.42 -22.56
C ILE A 44 -3.21 1.91 -22.64
N SER A 45 -4.28 1.14 -22.86
CA SER A 45 -4.27 -0.31 -22.96
C SER A 45 -5.52 -0.80 -23.70
N ASP A 46 -5.43 -1.95 -24.35
CA ASP A 46 -6.60 -2.63 -24.89
C ASP A 46 -7.50 -3.20 -23.78
N ALA A 47 -6.99 -3.37 -22.56
CA ALA A 47 -7.77 -3.74 -21.38
C ALA A 47 -8.86 -2.72 -21.01
N ASN A 48 -8.72 -1.46 -21.43
CA ASN A 48 -9.71 -0.41 -21.18
C ASN A 48 -10.96 -0.53 -22.07
N LYS A 49 -10.92 -1.40 -23.09
CA LYS A 49 -12.03 -1.59 -24.00
C LYS A 49 -13.11 -2.44 -23.34
N THR A 50 -14.34 -1.98 -23.44
CA THR A 50 -15.53 -2.72 -23.02
C THR A 50 -16.43 -3.01 -24.22
N ALA A 51 -17.49 -3.80 -24.02
CA ALA A 51 -18.48 -4.07 -25.07
C ALA A 51 -19.13 -2.79 -25.63
N ASP A 52 -19.26 -1.75 -24.79
CA ASP A 52 -19.92 -0.49 -25.13
C ASP A 52 -18.93 0.66 -25.43
N ASN A 53 -17.64 0.49 -25.11
CA ASN A 53 -16.59 1.50 -25.33
C ASN A 53 -15.31 0.87 -25.90
N ASN A 54 -14.98 1.19 -27.16
CA ASN A 54 -13.78 0.67 -27.83
C ASN A 54 -12.56 1.61 -27.71
N SER A 55 -12.56 2.53 -26.74
CA SER A 55 -11.41 3.35 -26.41
C SER A 55 -10.36 2.52 -25.69
N SER A 56 -9.10 2.61 -26.12
CA SER A 56 -7.96 2.07 -25.35
C SER A 56 -7.48 3.04 -24.26
N TYR A 57 -8.09 4.22 -24.15
CA TYR A 57 -7.74 5.22 -23.15
C TYR A 57 -8.73 5.18 -21.98
N GLU A 58 -8.21 5.21 -20.77
CA GLU A 58 -8.94 5.41 -19.51
C GLU A 58 -8.30 6.58 -18.74
N ASP A 59 -9.13 7.50 -18.23
CA ASP A 59 -8.67 8.49 -17.26
C ASP A 59 -8.65 7.86 -15.87
N MET A 60 -7.54 8.00 -15.17
CA MET A 60 -7.38 7.49 -13.80
C MET A 60 -7.06 8.62 -12.83
N SER A 61 -7.48 9.85 -13.15
CA SER A 61 -7.17 11.04 -12.38
C SER A 61 -7.84 10.98 -11.00
N ARG A 62 -7.15 11.52 -10.00
CA ARG A 62 -7.59 11.45 -8.60
C ARG A 62 -7.09 12.60 -7.75
N VAL A 63 -7.81 12.88 -6.67
CA VAL A 63 -7.36 13.79 -5.62
C VAL A 63 -7.31 13.03 -4.30
N ARG A 64 -6.25 13.21 -3.53
CA ARG A 64 -6.17 12.77 -2.14
C ARG A 64 -6.01 13.94 -1.20
N LEU A 65 -6.65 13.85 -0.04
CA LEU A 65 -6.53 14.81 1.03
C LEU A 65 -6.31 14.07 2.34
N SER A 66 -5.43 14.58 3.17
CA SER A 66 -5.15 14.06 4.50
C SER A 66 -5.12 15.16 5.55
N VAL A 67 -5.54 14.79 6.75
CA VAL A 67 -5.29 15.55 7.98
C VAL A 67 -4.70 14.59 8.99
N ASP A 68 -3.61 14.98 9.61
CA ASP A 68 -3.00 14.22 10.70
C ASP A 68 -2.54 15.16 11.80
N GLY A 69 -2.43 14.62 13.01
CA GLY A 69 -2.00 15.41 14.13
C GLY A 69 -1.45 14.56 15.26
N GLN A 70 -0.66 15.23 16.09
CA GLN A 70 -0.04 14.67 17.28
C GLN A 70 -0.32 15.58 18.47
N GLN A 71 -0.66 14.97 19.59
CA GLN A 71 -0.77 15.61 20.90
C GLN A 71 0.17 14.89 21.87
N LYS A 72 1.29 15.53 22.18
CA LYS A 72 2.21 15.10 23.24
C LYS A 72 1.51 15.22 24.60
N LEU A 73 1.59 14.16 25.40
CA LEU A 73 1.13 14.14 26.80
C LEU A 73 2.30 14.20 27.76
N SER A 74 3.39 13.50 27.46
CA SER A 74 4.62 13.46 28.25
C SER A 74 5.82 13.22 27.32
N ASP A 75 7.03 13.15 27.88
CA ASP A 75 8.22 12.80 27.09
C ASP A 75 8.19 11.38 26.50
N ASP A 76 7.34 10.50 27.03
CA ASP A 76 7.22 9.11 26.59
C ASP A 76 5.89 8.79 25.91
N VAL A 77 4.89 9.68 25.97
CA VAL A 77 3.54 9.37 25.45
C VAL A 77 3.04 10.49 24.56
N SER A 78 2.68 10.13 23.34
CA SER A 78 1.97 10.99 22.40
C SER A 78 0.71 10.30 21.88
N PHE A 79 -0.36 11.06 21.70
CA PHE A 79 -1.53 10.61 20.96
C PHE A 79 -1.43 11.09 19.52
N VAL A 80 -1.84 10.26 18.57
CA VAL A 80 -1.87 10.63 17.16
C VAL A 80 -3.20 10.26 16.53
N GLY A 81 -3.53 10.92 15.42
CA GLY A 81 -4.66 10.56 14.59
C GLY A 81 -4.44 10.97 13.15
N LYS A 82 -5.02 10.22 12.21
CA LYS A 82 -4.96 10.49 10.78
C LYS A 82 -6.30 10.19 10.13
N TYR A 83 -6.69 11.05 9.20
CA TYR A 83 -7.75 10.79 8.24
C TYR A 83 -7.24 11.12 6.84
N GLU A 84 -7.38 10.19 5.90
CA GLU A 84 -7.04 10.38 4.49
C GLU A 84 -8.14 9.80 3.61
N PHE A 85 -8.51 10.51 2.56
CA PHE A 85 -9.49 10.07 1.58
C PHE A 85 -9.04 10.38 0.16
N GLU A 86 -9.63 9.64 -0.78
CA GLU A 86 -9.44 9.76 -2.22
C GLU A 86 -10.77 10.11 -2.89
N LEU A 87 -10.70 10.99 -3.88
CA LEU A 87 -11.78 11.40 -4.75
C LEU A 87 -11.40 11.07 -6.18
N VAL A 88 -12.32 10.45 -6.91
CA VAL A 88 -12.23 10.21 -8.36
C VAL A 88 -13.53 10.66 -9.03
N GLU A 89 -13.47 10.98 -10.32
CA GLU A 89 -14.68 11.21 -11.11
C GLU A 89 -15.48 9.89 -11.19
N SER A 90 -16.80 9.96 -10.99
CA SER A 90 -17.65 8.78 -11.11
C SER A 90 -17.83 8.39 -12.58
N ASP A 91 -17.93 7.09 -12.85
CA ASP A 91 -18.17 6.58 -14.22
C ASP A 91 -19.61 6.81 -14.75
N ASP A 92 -20.47 7.49 -13.98
CA ASP A 92 -21.87 7.72 -14.35
C ASP A 92 -21.98 8.86 -15.38
N ALA A 93 -22.30 8.51 -16.62
CA ALA A 93 -22.35 9.43 -17.75
C ALA A 93 -23.45 10.52 -17.65
N ASP A 94 -24.40 10.38 -16.70
CA ASP A 94 -25.54 11.28 -16.54
C ASP A 94 -25.37 12.30 -15.39
N SER A 95 -24.28 12.25 -14.60
CA SER A 95 -24.01 13.19 -13.51
C SER A 95 -22.52 13.50 -13.33
N ASP A 96 -22.20 14.76 -13.00
CA ASP A 96 -20.85 15.19 -12.56
C ASP A 96 -20.60 14.76 -11.09
N ASP A 97 -20.84 13.48 -10.77
CA ASP A 97 -20.71 12.93 -9.43
C ASP A 97 -19.25 12.56 -9.10
N VAL A 98 -18.95 12.51 -7.80
CA VAL A 98 -17.62 12.18 -7.28
C VAL A 98 -17.69 10.92 -6.45
N ALA A 99 -16.89 9.93 -6.79
CA ALA A 99 -16.71 8.74 -5.97
C ALA A 99 -15.71 9.02 -4.84
N PHE A 100 -16.10 8.65 -3.62
CA PHE A 100 -15.38 8.95 -2.38
C PHE A 100 -14.90 7.65 -1.72
N ASN A 101 -13.60 7.56 -1.44
CA ASN A 101 -13.01 6.42 -0.74
C ASN A 101 -12.20 6.86 0.49
N THR A 102 -12.50 6.30 1.67
CA THR A 102 -11.66 6.49 2.86
C THR A 102 -10.44 5.59 2.77
N ARG A 103 -9.24 6.18 2.76
CA ARG A 103 -7.96 5.45 2.69
C ARG A 103 -7.39 5.14 4.07
N PHE A 104 -7.45 6.10 4.99
CA PHE A 104 -7.03 5.94 6.38
C PHE A 104 -8.01 6.66 7.30
N LEU A 105 -8.32 6.05 8.43
CA LEU A 105 -9.03 6.69 9.54
C LEU A 105 -8.67 5.96 10.83
N TYR A 106 -7.66 6.45 11.54
CA TYR A 106 -7.19 5.80 12.76
C TYR A 106 -6.70 6.81 13.80
N ALA A 107 -6.62 6.34 15.04
CA ALA A 107 -5.96 7.04 16.14
C ALA A 107 -5.06 6.06 16.90
N GLY A 108 -4.07 6.59 17.61
CA GLY A 108 -3.13 5.76 18.33
C GLY A 108 -2.38 6.46 19.44
N ILE A 109 -1.53 5.67 20.08
CA ILE A 109 -0.63 6.07 21.16
C ILE A 109 0.77 5.64 20.75
N GLU A 110 1.69 6.59 20.75
CA GLU A 110 3.11 6.38 20.46
C GLU A 110 3.93 6.50 21.74
N THR A 111 4.82 5.54 21.96
CA THR A 111 5.68 5.48 23.14
C THR A 111 7.09 5.00 22.82
N SER A 112 8.04 5.17 23.75
CA SER A 112 9.39 4.59 23.59
C SER A 112 9.40 3.05 23.62
N HIS A 113 8.28 2.41 23.98
CA HIS A 113 8.13 0.97 24.08
C HIS A 113 7.25 0.40 22.96
N GLY A 114 6.99 1.18 21.91
CA GLY A 114 6.16 0.80 20.78
C GLY A 114 4.89 1.62 20.66
N ASN A 115 4.24 1.46 19.52
CA ASN A 115 3.09 2.24 19.12
C ASN A 115 1.87 1.33 19.00
N LEU A 116 0.70 1.84 19.40
CA LEU A 116 -0.57 1.15 19.31
C LEU A 116 -1.57 2.00 18.53
N TYR A 117 -2.15 1.44 17.47
CA TYR A 117 -3.09 2.13 16.59
C TYR A 117 -4.38 1.34 16.45
N TYR A 118 -5.50 2.05 16.31
CA TYR A 118 -6.80 1.45 15.98
C TYR A 118 -7.55 2.25 14.91
N GLY A 119 -8.09 1.55 13.91
CA GLY A 119 -8.98 2.13 12.92
C GLY A 119 -8.88 1.47 11.55
N HIS A 120 -9.16 2.24 10.51
CA HIS A 120 -8.91 1.87 9.12
C HIS A 120 -7.46 2.25 8.76
N GLN A 121 -6.59 1.25 8.63
CA GLN A 121 -5.14 1.41 8.47
C GLN A 121 -4.48 0.17 7.87
N ASN A 122 -3.16 0.22 7.70
CA ASN A 122 -2.37 -0.89 7.20
C ASN A 122 -2.30 -2.04 8.23
N ASN A 123 -2.36 -3.28 7.75
CA ASN A 123 -2.04 -4.46 8.55
C ASN A 123 -0.52 -4.54 8.84
N ALA A 124 -0.10 -5.43 9.72
CA ALA A 124 1.32 -5.58 10.09
C ALA A 124 2.15 -6.11 8.92
N VAL A 125 1.61 -7.07 8.16
CA VAL A 125 2.31 -7.68 7.01
C VAL A 125 2.60 -6.70 5.88
N THR A 126 1.83 -5.62 5.80
CA THR A 126 2.06 -4.51 4.87
C THR A 126 3.48 -3.93 5.00
N TYR A 127 4.08 -3.97 6.19
CA TYR A 127 5.47 -3.55 6.40
C TYR A 127 6.47 -4.24 5.46
N LEU A 128 6.24 -5.50 5.11
CA LEU A 128 7.11 -6.26 4.20
C LEU A 128 6.74 -6.07 2.73
N THR A 129 5.45 -5.95 2.41
CA THR A 129 5.00 -5.78 1.02
C THR A 129 5.30 -4.37 0.50
N ASP A 130 5.31 -3.36 1.38
CA ASP A 130 5.79 -2.00 1.09
C ASP A 130 7.26 -1.95 0.62
N TRP A 131 8.04 -3.03 0.78
CA TRP A 131 9.42 -3.04 0.28
C TRP A 131 9.50 -3.14 -1.24
N THR A 132 8.51 -3.77 -1.87
CA THR A 132 8.41 -3.90 -3.34
C THR A 132 7.40 -2.95 -3.95
N ASP A 133 6.45 -2.40 -3.17
CA ASP A 133 5.49 -1.40 -3.63
C ASP A 133 6.06 0.03 -3.63
N MET A 134 6.87 0.34 -4.64
CA MET A 134 7.68 1.56 -4.68
C MET A 134 7.60 2.35 -5.99
N ALA A 135 6.97 1.81 -7.04
CA ALA A 135 6.76 2.51 -8.30
C ALA A 135 5.59 3.50 -8.18
N GLU A 136 5.53 4.48 -9.08
CA GLU A 136 4.38 5.40 -9.15
C GLU A 136 3.11 4.71 -9.66
N THR A 137 3.28 3.70 -10.51
CA THR A 137 2.17 3.00 -11.17
C THR A 137 2.15 1.50 -10.90
N PHE A 138 3.15 0.75 -11.39
CA PHE A 138 3.09 -0.70 -11.48
C PHE A 138 4.01 -1.34 -10.43
N SER A 139 3.51 -1.52 -9.22
CA SER A 139 4.11 -2.27 -8.11
C SER A 139 3.08 -2.67 -7.05
N GLY A 140 3.43 -3.61 -6.18
CA GLY A 140 2.61 -3.98 -5.03
C GLY A 140 1.39 -4.87 -5.33
N TYR A 141 1.36 -5.53 -6.49
CA TYR A 141 0.18 -6.26 -6.98
C TYR A 141 -0.14 -7.54 -6.19
N VAL A 142 0.79 -8.08 -5.42
CA VAL A 142 0.63 -9.38 -4.74
C VAL A 142 -0.05 -9.29 -3.36
N ASN A 143 -0.36 -8.09 -2.86
CA ASN A 143 -0.84 -7.86 -1.50
C ASN A 143 -2.35 -7.51 -1.41
N GLU A 144 -3.17 -7.96 -2.36
CA GLU A 144 -4.57 -7.51 -2.49
C GLU A 144 -5.61 -8.59 -2.13
N TYR A 145 -5.30 -9.88 -2.28
CA TYR A 145 -6.35 -10.92 -2.39
C TYR A 145 -6.74 -11.64 -1.10
N THR A 146 -6.15 -11.29 0.04
CA THR A 146 -6.48 -11.83 1.38
C THR A 146 -7.09 -10.72 2.25
N VAL A 147 -8.33 -10.82 2.76
CA VAL A 147 -9.02 -9.65 3.35
C VAL A 147 -8.38 -9.13 4.65
N SER A 148 -7.85 -9.99 5.54
CA SER A 148 -7.14 -9.53 6.75
C SER A 148 -5.66 -9.22 6.54
N THR A 149 -5.12 -9.55 5.36
CA THR A 149 -3.69 -9.42 5.06
C THR A 149 -3.41 -8.48 3.89
N ALA A 150 -4.49 -7.97 3.29
CA ALA A 150 -4.48 -6.90 2.31
C ALA A 150 -3.78 -5.66 2.88
N ASP A 151 -3.24 -4.82 2.00
CA ASP A 151 -2.54 -3.58 2.33
C ASP A 151 -3.23 -2.81 3.48
N ARG A 152 -4.53 -2.52 3.32
CA ARG A 152 -5.34 -1.75 4.28
C ARG A 152 -6.65 -2.44 4.61
N ALA A 153 -7.00 -2.43 5.90
CA ALA A 153 -8.24 -3.00 6.40
C ALA A 153 -8.93 -2.09 7.44
N LYS A 154 -10.23 -2.33 7.64
CA LYS A 154 -11.04 -1.66 8.67
C LYS A 154 -10.85 -2.34 10.02
N ASN A 155 -11.08 -1.61 11.10
CA ASN A 155 -11.12 -2.16 12.46
C ASN A 155 -9.84 -2.92 12.88
N VAL A 156 -8.67 -2.44 12.43
CA VAL A 156 -7.37 -3.04 12.71
C VAL A 156 -6.85 -2.47 14.02
N LEU A 157 -6.58 -3.32 15.01
CA LEU A 157 -5.77 -3.00 16.19
C LEU A 157 -4.35 -3.48 15.95
N ARG A 158 -3.39 -2.55 15.82
CA ARG A 158 -2.00 -2.86 15.47
C ARG A 158 -1.05 -2.35 16.53
N TYR A 159 -0.07 -3.18 16.88
CA TYR A 159 1.08 -2.81 17.69
C TYR A 159 2.38 -2.97 16.88
N GLU A 160 3.27 -1.98 16.99
CA GLU A 160 4.59 -2.03 16.36
C GLU A 160 5.69 -1.57 17.31
N PHE A 161 6.87 -2.15 17.15
CA PHE A 161 8.05 -1.76 17.91
C PHE A 161 9.32 -2.05 17.10
N THR A 162 10.22 -1.09 17.04
CA THR A 162 11.56 -1.27 16.47
C THR A 162 12.60 -0.95 17.52
N THR A 163 13.57 -1.83 17.69
CA THR A 163 14.66 -1.68 18.65
C THR A 163 15.80 -0.83 18.07
N ASP A 164 16.60 -0.22 18.95
CA ASP A 164 17.80 0.54 18.55
C ASP A 164 18.85 -0.28 17.77
N TYR A 165 18.79 -1.62 17.85
CA TYR A 165 19.70 -2.52 17.14
C TYR A 165 19.10 -3.11 15.85
N GLY A 166 17.96 -2.58 15.40
CA GLY A 166 17.37 -2.87 14.08
C GLY A 166 16.39 -4.04 14.04
N LEU A 167 15.88 -4.52 15.18
CA LEU A 167 14.83 -5.54 15.19
C LEU A 167 13.46 -4.87 15.18
N THR A 168 12.65 -5.16 14.17
CA THR A 168 11.27 -4.68 14.05
C THR A 168 10.30 -5.83 14.30
N PHE A 169 9.32 -5.61 15.17
CA PHE A 169 8.20 -6.50 15.42
C PHE A 169 6.90 -5.73 15.20
N GLN A 170 5.99 -6.31 14.44
CA GLN A 170 4.62 -5.81 14.30
C GLN A 170 3.62 -6.94 14.47
N VAL A 171 2.47 -6.63 15.05
CA VAL A 171 1.34 -7.55 15.18
C VAL A 171 0.05 -6.78 15.09
N ASP A 172 -0.97 -7.39 14.49
CA ASP A 172 -2.30 -6.83 14.41
C ASP A 172 -3.39 -7.88 14.61
N GLY A 173 -4.60 -7.40 14.87
CA GLY A 173 -5.83 -8.16 14.67
C GLY A 173 -6.87 -7.26 14.02
N ASN A 174 -7.57 -7.78 13.02
CA ASN A 174 -8.67 -7.12 12.37
C ASN A 174 -10.00 -7.76 12.81
N PHE A 175 -11.00 -6.94 13.09
CA PHE A 175 -12.29 -7.40 13.63
C PHE A 175 -13.41 -6.97 12.70
N ASN A 176 -13.99 -7.91 11.97
CA ASN A 176 -15.10 -7.70 11.03
C ASN A 176 -14.77 -6.62 9.98
N SER A 177 -13.75 -6.90 9.16
CA SER A 177 -13.23 -5.94 8.17
C SER A 177 -14.09 -5.78 6.92
N ASP A 178 -14.95 -6.76 6.63
CA ASP A 178 -15.86 -6.74 5.50
C ASP A 178 -17.23 -6.10 5.87
N SER A 179 -17.94 -5.59 4.87
CA SER A 179 -19.25 -4.97 5.00
C SER A 179 -20.38 -5.95 4.69
N GLY A 180 -21.46 -5.90 5.46
CA GLY A 180 -22.67 -6.69 5.21
C GLY A 180 -22.73 -7.97 6.04
N SER A 181 -23.10 -9.08 5.41
CA SER A 181 -23.23 -10.40 6.05
C SER A 181 -21.94 -11.21 6.10
N ALA A 182 -20.90 -10.76 5.38
CA ALA A 182 -19.58 -11.37 5.41
C ALA A 182 -18.82 -10.84 6.63
N GLN A 183 -18.43 -11.74 7.52
CA GLN A 183 -17.55 -11.43 8.65
C GLN A 183 -16.15 -11.91 8.27
N SER A 184 -15.16 -11.02 8.40
CA SER A 184 -13.75 -11.38 8.26
C SER A 184 -12.99 -10.85 9.46
N ASP A 185 -12.61 -11.79 10.33
CA ASP A 185 -11.70 -11.59 11.46
C ASP A 185 -10.35 -12.22 11.10
N GLY A 186 -9.26 -11.70 11.65
CA GLY A 186 -7.93 -12.17 11.30
C GLY A 186 -6.83 -11.50 12.10
N TYR A 187 -5.59 -11.85 11.76
CA TYR A 187 -4.39 -11.33 12.41
C TYR A 187 -3.18 -11.42 11.49
N GLY A 188 -2.24 -10.52 11.71
CA GLY A 188 -0.92 -10.51 11.09
C GLY A 188 0.20 -10.40 12.12
N VAL A 189 1.37 -10.96 11.79
CA VAL A 189 2.60 -10.79 12.56
C VAL A 189 3.79 -10.67 11.62
N VAL A 190 4.71 -9.77 11.96
CA VAL A 190 5.96 -9.53 11.24
C VAL A 190 7.13 -9.52 12.20
N LEU A 191 8.23 -10.11 11.75
CA LEU A 191 9.55 -9.95 12.34
C LEU A 191 10.54 -9.57 11.24
N ALA A 192 11.24 -8.46 11.40
CA ALA A 192 12.27 -8.01 10.46
C ALA A 192 13.54 -7.55 11.18
N TYR A 193 14.67 -7.63 10.48
CA TYR A 193 15.97 -7.23 11.00
C TYR A 193 16.77 -6.42 9.98
N SER A 194 17.20 -5.24 10.40
CA SER A 194 18.09 -4.36 9.64
C SER A 194 19.56 -4.66 9.95
N ILE A 195 20.27 -5.16 8.95
CA ILE A 195 21.69 -5.43 9.01
C ILE A 195 22.45 -4.15 8.61
N PRO A 196 23.48 -3.70 9.37
CA PRO A 196 24.25 -2.46 9.12
C PRO A 196 25.11 -2.45 7.84
N VAL A 197 24.67 -3.11 6.78
CA VAL A 197 25.23 -3.09 5.43
C VAL A 197 24.22 -2.56 4.42
N GLY A 198 23.06 -2.06 4.89
CA GLY A 198 21.93 -1.64 4.06
C GLY A 198 20.98 -2.77 3.68
N LEU A 199 21.08 -3.94 4.32
CA LEU A 199 20.26 -5.11 4.04
C LEU A 199 19.24 -5.31 5.15
N ASP A 200 17.96 -5.28 4.80
CA ASP A 200 16.84 -5.68 5.64
C ASP A 200 16.35 -7.08 5.21
N ILE A 201 16.03 -7.92 6.18
CA ILE A 201 15.35 -9.21 5.96
C ILE A 201 14.13 -9.28 6.85
N GLY A 202 13.06 -9.91 6.37
CA GLY A 202 11.83 -10.02 7.12
C GLY A 202 11.04 -11.27 6.80
N ILE A 203 10.29 -11.73 7.79
CA ILE A 203 9.29 -12.78 7.64
C ILE A 203 7.98 -12.32 8.25
N GLY A 204 6.88 -12.75 7.65
CA GLY A 204 5.54 -12.43 8.09
C GLY A 204 4.64 -13.66 8.01
N TYR A 205 3.59 -13.64 8.82
CA TYR A 205 2.49 -14.57 8.71
C TYR A 205 1.18 -13.85 8.97
N SER A 206 0.14 -14.24 8.27
CA SER A 206 -1.19 -13.67 8.45
C SER A 206 -2.28 -14.66 8.08
N ALA A 207 -3.44 -14.49 8.68
CA ALA A 207 -4.61 -15.33 8.40
C ALA A 207 -5.92 -14.55 8.61
N SER A 208 -6.93 -14.85 7.79
CA SER A 208 -8.31 -14.36 7.90
C SER A 208 -9.29 -15.51 7.84
N ASP A 209 -10.43 -15.33 8.50
CA ASP A 209 -11.67 -15.97 8.06
C ASP A 209 -12.24 -15.22 6.86
N GLU A 210 -12.61 -15.97 5.83
CA GLU A 210 -13.26 -15.49 4.61
C GLU A 210 -14.63 -16.15 4.49
N THR A 211 -15.65 -15.33 4.24
CA THR A 211 -16.99 -15.84 3.98
C THR A 211 -17.03 -16.45 2.58
N TYR A 212 -17.50 -17.69 2.45
CA TYR A 212 -17.62 -18.38 1.16
C TYR A 212 -19.02 -18.98 0.95
N GLY A 213 -19.28 -19.40 -0.29
CA GLY A 213 -20.55 -19.99 -0.69
C GLY A 213 -21.72 -19.00 -0.62
N ASN A 214 -22.90 -19.43 -0.15
CA ASN A 214 -24.12 -18.61 -0.10
C ASN A 214 -24.16 -17.70 1.16
N GLY A 215 -23.01 -17.16 1.58
CA GLY A 215 -22.90 -16.16 2.65
C GLY A 215 -23.10 -16.65 4.09
N ASN A 216 -23.00 -17.96 4.35
CA ASN A 216 -23.18 -18.53 5.69
C ASN A 216 -22.02 -19.43 6.16
N ASP A 217 -21.09 -19.77 5.26
CA ASP A 217 -19.94 -20.61 5.58
C ASP A 217 -18.67 -19.75 5.65
N THR A 218 -17.73 -20.10 6.52
CA THR A 218 -16.44 -19.42 6.67
C THR A 218 -15.30 -20.42 6.50
N ASP A 219 -14.25 -20.04 5.76
CA ASP A 219 -13.01 -20.79 5.65
C ASP A 219 -11.82 -19.86 5.86
N THR A 220 -10.67 -20.44 6.17
CA THR A 220 -9.47 -19.64 6.43
C THR A 220 -8.71 -19.37 5.13
N SER A 221 -8.20 -18.15 5.00
CA SER A 221 -7.11 -17.79 4.09
C SER A 221 -5.87 -17.48 4.92
N ASP A 222 -4.69 -17.82 4.42
CA ASP A 222 -3.43 -17.58 5.11
C ASP A 222 -2.29 -17.24 4.15
N ALA A 223 -1.25 -16.61 4.69
CA ALA A 223 -0.08 -16.20 3.95
C ALA A 223 1.18 -16.31 4.82
N PHE A 224 2.20 -16.99 4.31
CA PHE A 224 3.58 -16.86 4.76
C PHE A 224 4.33 -15.93 3.82
N ILE A 225 5.01 -14.93 4.39
CA ILE A 225 5.75 -13.92 3.64
C ILE A 225 7.22 -13.98 4.03
N ALA A 226 8.10 -13.89 3.05
CA ALA A 226 9.53 -13.69 3.24
C ALA A 226 10.02 -12.59 2.29
N ALA A 227 10.72 -11.60 2.83
CA ALA A 227 11.20 -10.47 2.06
C ALA A 227 12.66 -10.12 2.40
N ALA A 228 13.35 -9.57 1.42
CA ALA A 228 14.66 -8.96 1.59
C ALA A 228 14.73 -7.66 0.80
N LYS A 229 15.39 -6.66 1.38
CA LYS A 229 15.59 -5.36 0.74
C LYS A 229 17.01 -4.87 0.98
N TYR A 230 17.67 -4.40 -0.06
CA TYR A 230 18.95 -3.73 -0.01
C TYR A 230 18.80 -2.28 -0.45
N THR A 231 19.27 -1.34 0.37
CA THR A 231 19.36 0.08 0.03
C THR A 231 20.76 0.62 0.29
N ASN A 232 21.12 1.71 -0.40
CA ASN A 232 22.36 2.41 -0.11
C ASN A 232 22.27 3.93 -0.37
N ASP A 233 23.27 4.65 0.13
CA ASP A 233 23.36 6.10 -0.01
C ASP A 233 23.57 6.59 -1.46
N ASN A 234 23.81 5.68 -2.41
CA ASN A 234 23.95 6.01 -3.83
C ASN A 234 22.60 5.96 -4.56
N GLY A 235 21.48 5.77 -3.86
CA GLY A 235 20.14 5.79 -4.44
C GLY A 235 19.67 4.44 -4.98
N ILE A 236 20.31 3.33 -4.60
CA ILE A 236 19.83 1.98 -4.96
C ILE A 236 18.74 1.55 -3.99
N TRP A 237 17.67 0.98 -4.53
CA TRP A 237 16.67 0.21 -3.80
C TRP A 237 16.43 -1.09 -4.54
N LEU A 238 16.80 -2.21 -3.94
CA LEU A 238 16.55 -3.54 -4.47
C LEU A 238 15.72 -4.29 -3.45
N ALA A 239 14.54 -4.76 -3.82
CA ALA A 239 13.69 -5.56 -2.95
C ALA A 239 13.18 -6.78 -3.69
N ALA A 240 13.01 -7.88 -2.96
CA ALA A 240 12.35 -9.07 -3.42
C ALA A 240 11.50 -9.64 -2.28
N MET A 241 10.34 -10.15 -2.62
CA MET A 241 9.39 -10.72 -1.70
C MET A 241 8.78 -11.99 -2.31
N TYR A 242 8.52 -12.97 -1.46
CA TYR A 242 7.75 -14.15 -1.76
C TYR A 242 6.62 -14.29 -0.76
N GLN A 243 5.44 -14.65 -1.26
CA GLN A 243 4.27 -14.95 -0.46
C GLN A 243 3.64 -16.26 -0.95
N GLY A 244 3.18 -17.10 -0.02
CA GLY A 244 2.43 -18.29 -0.38
C GLY A 244 1.58 -18.78 0.78
N GLY A 245 0.48 -19.43 0.45
CA GLY A 245 -0.50 -19.89 1.42
C GLY A 245 -1.77 -20.36 0.73
N SER A 246 -2.90 -20.14 1.39
CA SER A 246 -4.22 -20.52 0.87
C SER A 246 -5.18 -19.34 0.80
N LEU A 247 -6.09 -19.40 -0.18
CA LEU A 247 -7.12 -18.41 -0.41
C LEU A 247 -8.49 -19.06 -0.52
N SER A 248 -9.46 -18.42 0.13
CA SER A 248 -10.87 -18.75 0.01
C SER A 248 -11.64 -17.51 -0.47
N LYS A 249 -12.52 -17.68 -1.45
CA LYS A 249 -13.36 -16.66 -2.07
C LYS A 249 -14.78 -17.22 -2.26
N GLU A 250 -15.75 -16.38 -2.61
CA GLU A 250 -17.10 -16.83 -2.96
C GLU A 250 -17.06 -18.04 -3.92
N ALA A 251 -17.74 -19.12 -3.53
CA ALA A 251 -17.76 -20.44 -4.16
C ALA A 251 -16.43 -21.24 -4.26
N ILE A 252 -15.27 -20.68 -3.86
CA ILE A 252 -13.97 -21.34 -3.98
C ILE A 252 -13.30 -21.48 -2.62
N LYS A 253 -12.97 -22.71 -2.25
CA LYS A 253 -12.40 -23.06 -0.95
C LYS A 253 -10.92 -23.44 -1.08
N ASN A 254 -10.08 -22.89 -0.21
CA ASN A 254 -8.71 -23.35 0.04
C ASN A 254 -7.93 -23.58 -1.27
N SER A 255 -7.86 -22.54 -2.10
CA SER A 255 -6.99 -22.48 -3.27
C SER A 255 -5.59 -22.18 -2.80
N ASP A 256 -4.67 -23.11 -3.00
CA ASP A 256 -3.26 -22.84 -2.76
C ASP A 256 -2.80 -21.76 -3.76
N TYR A 257 -1.95 -20.84 -3.31
CA TYR A 257 -1.40 -19.79 -4.17
C TYR A 257 0.07 -19.53 -3.86
N ASN A 258 0.77 -19.03 -4.87
CA ASN A 258 2.15 -18.56 -4.75
C ASN A 258 2.29 -17.22 -5.47
N ALA A 259 3.03 -16.32 -4.85
CA ALA A 259 3.25 -14.98 -5.35
C ALA A 259 4.70 -14.54 -5.13
N ALA A 260 5.20 -13.72 -6.05
CA ALA A 260 6.54 -13.16 -5.98
C ALA A 260 6.53 -11.74 -6.52
N ASP A 261 7.19 -10.85 -5.80
CA ASP A 261 7.34 -9.43 -6.16
C ASP A 261 8.82 -9.06 -6.12
N ALA A 262 9.27 -8.25 -7.07
CA ALA A 262 10.62 -7.70 -7.07
C ALA A 262 10.62 -6.27 -7.59
N TYR A 263 11.44 -5.43 -6.97
CA TYR A 263 11.62 -4.04 -7.34
C TYR A 263 13.11 -3.67 -7.39
N LEU A 264 13.54 -3.07 -8.48
CA LEU A 264 14.85 -2.47 -8.65
C LEU A 264 14.69 -1.00 -9.02
N GLY A 265 15.02 -0.11 -8.09
CA GLY A 265 15.04 1.33 -8.28
C GLY A 265 16.44 1.93 -8.22
N TYR A 266 16.67 2.95 -9.04
CA TYR A 266 17.85 3.81 -8.96
C TYR A 266 17.44 5.28 -9.02
N SER A 267 17.73 6.01 -7.95
CA SER A 267 17.48 7.45 -7.84
C SER A 267 18.75 8.26 -8.06
N PHE A 268 18.68 9.28 -8.91
CA PHE A 268 19.79 10.17 -9.25
C PHE A 268 19.32 11.60 -9.50
N GLY A 269 19.86 12.55 -8.73
CA GLY A 269 19.33 13.91 -8.70
C GLY A 269 17.84 13.88 -8.32
N ASP A 270 17.00 14.54 -9.09
CA ASP A 270 15.55 14.54 -8.88
C ASP A 270 14.81 13.48 -9.75
N ASN A 271 15.49 12.40 -10.13
CA ASN A 271 14.94 11.38 -11.03
C ASN A 271 15.03 10.00 -10.39
N THR A 272 14.09 9.14 -10.75
CA THR A 272 14.12 7.70 -10.46
C THR A 272 13.88 6.95 -11.75
N VAL A 273 14.62 5.86 -11.94
CA VAL A 273 14.27 4.78 -12.88
C VAL A 273 14.02 3.52 -12.08
N ASN A 274 13.01 2.75 -12.44
CA ASN A 274 12.77 1.46 -11.80
C ASN A 274 12.35 0.36 -12.79
N LEU A 275 12.49 -0.87 -12.31
CA LEU A 275 12.05 -2.11 -12.93
C LEU A 275 11.31 -2.91 -11.85
N THR A 276 10.07 -3.28 -12.13
CA THR A 276 9.23 -4.12 -11.27
C THR A 276 8.97 -5.47 -11.95
N TYR A 277 8.86 -6.52 -11.15
CA TYR A 277 8.28 -7.81 -11.55
C TYR A 277 7.24 -8.21 -10.51
N SER A 278 6.09 -8.65 -10.96
CA SER A 278 5.02 -9.17 -10.10
C SER A 278 4.47 -10.45 -10.70
N TYR A 279 4.28 -11.43 -9.83
CA TYR A 279 3.70 -12.72 -10.15
C TYR A 279 2.75 -13.14 -9.04
N PHE A 280 1.58 -13.63 -9.42
CA PHE A 280 0.61 -14.24 -8.54
C PHE A 280 -0.09 -15.35 -9.30
N SER A 281 -0.26 -16.51 -8.67
CA SER A 281 -1.16 -17.53 -9.21
C SER A 281 -1.77 -18.39 -8.11
N ALA A 282 -3.06 -18.66 -8.27
CA ALA A 282 -3.87 -19.47 -7.35
C ALA A 282 -4.51 -20.67 -8.09
N ASP A 283 -4.27 -21.88 -7.59
CA ASP A 283 -4.58 -23.16 -8.26
C ASP A 283 -6.04 -23.35 -8.73
N LYS A 284 -6.99 -22.59 -8.18
CA LYS A 284 -8.42 -22.69 -8.47
C LYS A 284 -9.05 -21.36 -8.86
N ILE A 285 -8.27 -20.29 -9.01
CA ILE A 285 -8.76 -18.92 -9.22
C ILE A 285 -7.91 -18.19 -10.26
N ASP A 286 -7.94 -18.68 -11.50
CA ASP A 286 -7.18 -18.15 -12.64
C ASP A 286 -7.46 -16.65 -12.89
N ASP A 287 -8.66 -16.15 -12.53
CA ASP A 287 -9.01 -14.72 -12.63
C ASP A 287 -8.13 -13.79 -11.78
N LEU A 288 -7.36 -14.33 -10.83
CA LEU A 288 -6.41 -13.57 -9.98
C LEU A 288 -4.97 -13.63 -10.50
N ASP A 289 -4.70 -14.36 -11.59
CA ASP A 289 -3.34 -14.51 -12.07
C ASP A 289 -2.75 -13.15 -12.46
N ILE A 290 -1.50 -12.92 -12.03
CA ILE A 290 -0.68 -11.75 -12.34
C ILE A 290 0.64 -12.27 -12.86
N ASN A 291 1.12 -11.72 -13.97
CA ASN A 291 2.48 -11.96 -14.42
C ASN A 291 2.92 -10.82 -15.34
N PHE A 292 3.78 -9.93 -14.83
CA PHE A 292 4.29 -8.84 -15.65
C PHE A 292 5.67 -8.38 -15.25
N ILE A 293 6.30 -7.64 -16.18
CA ILE A 293 7.46 -6.80 -15.91
C ILE A 293 7.08 -5.37 -16.23
N ALA A 294 7.43 -4.40 -15.39
CA ALA A 294 7.18 -2.99 -15.65
C ALA A 294 8.45 -2.16 -15.55
N ILE A 295 8.54 -1.11 -16.37
CA ILE A 295 9.59 -0.09 -16.29
C ILE A 295 8.96 1.27 -16.06
N GLU A 296 9.62 2.11 -15.30
CA GLU A 296 9.15 3.47 -15.05
C GLU A 296 10.31 4.45 -14.97
N TYR A 297 10.04 5.66 -15.45
CA TYR A 297 10.84 6.83 -15.17
C TYR A 297 9.97 7.87 -14.47
N ALA A 298 10.45 8.40 -13.35
CA ALA A 298 9.83 9.50 -12.63
C ALA A 298 10.82 10.64 -12.44
N ARG A 299 10.32 11.88 -12.54
CA ARG A 299 11.06 13.09 -12.22
C ARG A 299 10.29 13.93 -11.22
N TYR A 300 10.95 14.28 -10.14
CA TYR A 300 10.44 15.11 -9.05
C TYR A 300 10.98 16.53 -9.20
N MET A 301 10.15 17.54 -8.95
CA MET A 301 10.47 18.96 -9.07
C MET A 301 9.79 19.71 -7.93
N GLY A 302 10.36 19.57 -6.73
CA GLY A 302 9.72 20.00 -5.49
C GLY A 302 8.42 19.22 -5.28
N ASN A 303 7.32 19.95 -5.22
CA ASN A 303 5.98 19.38 -4.99
C ASN A 303 5.34 18.77 -6.24
N VAL A 304 5.99 18.86 -7.41
CA VAL A 304 5.47 18.29 -8.66
C VAL A 304 6.24 17.02 -9.01
N ALA A 305 5.57 15.98 -9.49
CA ALA A 305 6.22 14.85 -10.14
C ALA A 305 5.59 14.57 -11.51
N PHE A 306 6.42 14.17 -12.46
CA PHE A 306 6.02 13.61 -13.75
C PHE A 306 6.55 12.19 -13.84
N TYR A 307 5.73 11.26 -14.33
CA TYR A 307 6.14 9.88 -14.49
C TYR A 307 5.52 9.26 -15.74
N GLY A 308 6.21 8.25 -16.26
CA GLY A 308 5.72 7.40 -17.32
C GLY A 308 6.19 5.98 -17.10
N SER A 309 5.25 5.05 -17.22
CA SER A 309 5.44 3.64 -16.86
C SER A 309 4.88 2.76 -17.96
N TYR A 310 5.56 1.67 -18.28
CA TYR A 310 5.09 0.68 -19.24
C TYR A 310 5.11 -0.71 -18.59
N LYS A 311 3.96 -1.37 -18.58
CA LYS A 311 3.75 -2.76 -18.14
C LYS A 311 3.79 -3.67 -19.36
N PHE A 312 4.69 -4.65 -19.33
CA PHE A 312 4.72 -5.77 -20.27
C PHE A 312 3.98 -6.94 -19.63
N ASN A 313 2.78 -7.25 -20.14
CA ASN A 313 2.05 -8.42 -19.68
C ASN A 313 2.77 -9.71 -20.14
N LEU A 314 2.77 -10.71 -19.28
CA LEU A 314 3.34 -12.04 -19.52
C LEU A 314 2.30 -13.16 -19.33
N LEU A 315 1.04 -12.84 -19.05
CA LEU A 315 -0.09 -13.77 -19.05
C LEU A 315 -0.48 -14.19 -20.47
N ASP A 316 -1.09 -15.37 -20.59
CA ASP A 316 -1.69 -15.81 -21.85
C ASP A 316 -3.06 -15.11 -22.09
N GLU A 317 -3.51 -15.06 -23.34
CA GLU A 317 -4.80 -14.44 -23.72
C GLU A 317 -5.97 -15.11 -22.97
N GLY A 318 -6.73 -14.31 -22.21
CA GLY A 318 -7.87 -14.72 -21.39
C GLY A 318 -7.55 -15.10 -19.94
N GLU A 319 -6.30 -14.96 -19.48
CA GLU A 319 -5.93 -15.10 -18.07
C GLU A 319 -6.04 -13.77 -17.30
N GLY A 320 -6.15 -13.85 -15.97
CA GLY A 320 -6.36 -12.68 -15.10
C GLY A 320 -7.79 -12.12 -15.15
N GLY A 321 -7.97 -10.85 -14.82
CA GLY A 321 -9.28 -10.16 -14.90
C GLY A 321 -9.78 -9.54 -13.59
N VAL A 322 -9.18 -9.86 -12.44
CA VAL A 322 -9.44 -9.15 -11.17
C VAL A 322 -8.13 -8.60 -10.60
N GLY A 323 -7.98 -7.29 -10.67
CA GLY A 323 -6.79 -6.57 -10.19
C GLY A 323 -5.65 -6.49 -11.22
N ASP A 324 -5.68 -7.33 -12.26
CA ASP A 324 -4.78 -7.26 -13.43
C ASP A 324 -5.47 -7.76 -14.71
N ASN A 325 -4.78 -7.71 -15.84
CA ASN A 325 -5.26 -8.10 -17.17
C ASN A 325 -4.11 -8.66 -18.04
N ASP A 326 -4.50 -9.32 -19.14
CA ASP A 326 -3.63 -9.94 -20.14
C ASP A 326 -3.09 -8.98 -21.21
N GLU A 327 -3.19 -7.66 -21.00
CA GLU A 327 -2.77 -6.64 -21.97
C GLU A 327 -1.57 -5.81 -21.45
N ASP A 328 -0.78 -5.32 -22.40
CA ASP A 328 0.25 -4.32 -22.11
C ASP A 328 -0.41 -2.97 -21.72
N GLU A 329 0.28 -2.20 -20.87
CA GLU A 329 -0.26 -0.92 -20.39
C GLU A 329 0.79 0.20 -20.40
N LEU A 330 0.41 1.36 -20.93
CA LEU A 330 1.18 2.61 -20.81
C LEU A 330 0.46 3.56 -19.85
N MET A 331 1.12 3.93 -18.76
CA MET A 331 0.66 4.95 -17.84
C MET A 331 1.49 6.23 -18.01
N LEU A 332 0.81 7.37 -18.07
CA LEU A 332 1.44 8.69 -18.01
C LEU A 332 0.76 9.51 -16.94
N GLY A 333 1.54 10.17 -16.08
CA GLY A 333 0.96 10.94 -14.99
C GLY A 333 1.78 12.16 -14.58
N MET A 334 1.05 13.11 -14.00
CA MET A 334 1.58 14.27 -13.32
C MET A 334 0.85 14.43 -11.99
N ARG A 335 1.59 14.65 -10.91
CA ARG A 335 0.98 15.00 -9.61
C ARG A 335 1.58 16.25 -9.02
N TYR A 336 0.74 16.97 -8.30
CA TYR A 336 1.12 18.06 -7.41
C TYR A 336 0.73 17.70 -5.98
N SER A 337 1.71 17.64 -5.08
CA SER A 337 1.55 17.37 -3.65
C SER A 337 1.63 18.65 -2.82
N PHE A 338 0.99 18.71 -1.66
CA PHE A 338 1.02 19.88 -0.78
C PHE A 338 0.76 19.52 0.68
#